data_AF-A0A9P5J1G2-F1
#
_entry.id   AF-A0A9P5J1G2-F1
#
_cell.length_a   1.000
_cell.length_b   1.000
_cell.length_c   1.000
_cell.angle_alpha   90.00
_cell.angle_beta   90.00
_cell.angle_gamma   90.00
#
_symmetry.space_group_name_H-M   'P 1'
#
loop_
_entity.id
_entity.type
_entity.pdbx_description
1 polymer ?
#
loop_
_entity_poly.entity_id
_entity_poly.type
_entity_poly.pdbx_seq_one_letter_code
_entity_poly.pdbx_strand_id
1 'polypeptide(L)'
;MAPAGTENLPHIDELTVHTDGSCFDNGSDHASAGSGGYFRRDDPRNFAVRVGNNLTQSNNTGEMLAVLLTAQRVPPFAHLHIKTDSTWVIGNLTINEQSNADKGYIDVKNAALIRATASTLRMRPGETDFEWVKGHSGIEGNEEADALASEGASLPDVEKTELKIPRTHSLTGAKLSSLTQRTLYRGIRAKKDKEIEMKRRVEENLEGARIAALEISGTNPTNERIWTSILTNKDHPNNIRIFLWKLMHNAYKIGPYWKPIAKYEDRAQCSGRLCEGKDETMHHILFECPHNQSDTVWKTAQRILSNKDVEWPENFSLDYIRACGVLEIHNEDDESNTRRAGATRLFSIVVSECAYLIWKLRNERIFGRNGNEDNSDSEDENAPQREISKTEARNRTLSTLDTRLAVDRLTLRVGKLPPKRRQQYKRKVLNTWSGVIVLGDGSSPPEDWTRERGVLVGRSLLRPVDNG
;
A
#
# COMPACT_ATOMS: atom_id res chain seq x y z
N MET A 1 29.49 3.18 75.22
CA MET A 1 28.18 3.18 74.53
C MET A 1 28.39 3.82 73.17
N ALA A 2 28.54 3.00 72.14
CA ALA A 2 28.53 3.41 70.74
C ALA A 2 27.14 3.05 70.17
N PRO A 3 26.51 3.89 69.32
CA PRO A 3 25.19 3.59 68.81
C PRO A 3 25.25 2.45 67.78
N ALA A 4 24.16 1.70 67.77
CA ALA A 4 23.97 0.42 67.13
C ALA A 4 23.91 0.50 65.60
N GLY A 5 24.41 -0.57 64.98
CA GLY A 5 23.82 -1.24 63.82
C GLY A 5 23.35 -0.37 62.66
N THR A 6 24.19 -0.28 61.63
CA THR A 6 23.69 -0.21 60.25
C THR A 6 22.91 -1.48 59.96
N GLU A 7 21.59 -1.44 60.16
CA GLU A 7 20.69 -2.47 59.66
C GLU A 7 20.82 -2.54 58.14
N ASN A 8 21.16 -3.73 57.64
CA ASN A 8 21.14 -4.05 56.22
C ASN A 8 19.74 -3.73 55.66
N LEU A 9 19.66 -2.74 54.77
CA LEU A 9 18.50 -2.54 53.91
C LEU A 9 18.21 -3.87 53.19
N PRO A 10 16.95 -4.33 53.12
CA PRO A 10 16.63 -5.58 52.45
C PRO A 10 17.07 -5.52 50.99
N HIS A 11 17.76 -6.56 50.54
CA HIS A 11 18.13 -6.75 49.14
C HIS A 11 16.84 -6.65 48.31
N ILE A 12 16.72 -5.61 47.48
CA ILE A 12 15.62 -5.50 46.53
C ILE A 12 15.93 -6.58 45.49
N ASP A 13 15.17 -7.67 45.47
CA ASP A 13 15.37 -8.76 44.52
C ASP A 13 15.23 -8.22 43.09
N GLU A 14 16.30 -8.33 42.32
CA GLU A 14 16.29 -8.09 40.88
C GLU A 14 15.47 -9.20 40.21
N LEU A 15 14.50 -8.81 39.41
CA LEU A 15 13.63 -9.73 38.69
C LEU A 15 13.89 -9.63 37.19
N THR A 16 14.60 -10.62 36.66
CA THR A 16 14.79 -10.76 35.20
C THR A 16 13.53 -11.35 34.56
N VAL A 17 13.05 -10.72 33.49
CA VAL A 17 11.89 -11.19 32.71
C VAL A 17 12.22 -11.09 31.22
N HIS A 18 11.95 -12.16 30.49
CA HIS A 18 12.03 -12.19 29.03
C HIS A 18 10.69 -11.83 28.42
N THR A 19 10.68 -10.99 27.39
CA THR A 19 9.46 -10.54 26.71
C THR A 19 9.59 -10.62 25.20
N ASP A 20 8.54 -11.11 24.55
CA ASP A 20 8.47 -11.22 23.10
C ASP A 20 7.06 -10.94 22.54
N GLY A 21 6.98 -10.71 21.23
CA GLY A 21 5.74 -10.55 20.49
C GLY A 21 5.77 -11.35 19.20
N SER A 22 4.63 -11.97 18.86
CA SER A 22 4.47 -12.77 17.65
C SER A 22 3.25 -12.27 16.87
N CYS A 23 3.27 -12.41 15.54
CA CYS A 23 2.14 -12.05 14.70
C CYS A 23 2.04 -12.97 13.48
N PHE A 24 0.94 -13.71 13.37
CA PHE A 24 0.58 -14.44 12.16
C PHE A 24 0.02 -13.47 11.12
N ASP A 25 0.28 -13.74 9.84
CA ASP A 25 -0.17 -12.95 8.67
C ASP A 25 0.05 -11.43 8.78
N ASN A 26 1.18 -11.04 9.39
CA ASN A 26 1.52 -9.66 9.70
C ASN A 26 1.42 -8.73 8.46
N GLY A 27 0.61 -7.68 8.57
CA GLY A 27 0.37 -6.72 7.49
C GLY A 27 -0.86 -7.04 6.62
N SER A 28 -1.63 -8.07 6.96
CA SER A 28 -2.94 -8.38 6.38
C SER A 28 -4.10 -8.02 7.34
N ASP A 29 -5.33 -8.06 6.84
CA ASP A 29 -6.54 -7.88 7.66
C ASP A 29 -6.89 -9.11 8.52
N HIS A 30 -6.23 -10.25 8.27
CA HIS A 30 -6.36 -11.48 9.06
C HIS A 30 -5.21 -11.64 10.07
N ALA A 31 -4.36 -10.62 10.19
CA ALA A 31 -3.24 -10.64 11.11
C ALA A 31 -3.73 -10.85 12.55
N SER A 32 -3.07 -11.75 13.27
CA SER A 32 -3.33 -12.02 14.68
C SER A 32 -2.03 -11.92 15.46
N ALA A 33 -2.00 -11.04 16.46
CA ALA A 33 -0.80 -10.77 17.24
C ALA A 33 -0.97 -11.19 18.71
N GLY A 34 0.14 -11.63 19.29
CA GLY A 34 0.23 -12.06 20.67
C GLY A 34 1.44 -11.47 21.40
N SER A 35 1.40 -11.56 22.73
CA SER A 35 2.42 -11.06 23.64
C SER A 35 2.77 -12.12 24.67
N GLY A 36 4.07 -12.37 24.84
CA GLY A 36 4.59 -13.37 25.77
C GLY A 36 5.51 -12.73 26.81
N GLY A 37 5.39 -13.17 28.06
CA GLY A 37 6.32 -12.79 29.13
C GLY A 37 6.69 -14.00 29.98
N TYR A 38 7.98 -14.25 30.10
CA TYR A 38 8.56 -15.39 30.80
C TYR A 38 9.48 -14.94 31.94
N PHE A 39 9.12 -15.29 33.17
CA PHE A 39 9.87 -14.99 34.38
C PHE A 39 10.85 -16.11 34.69
N ARG A 40 10.34 -17.34 34.76
CA ARG A 40 11.08 -18.59 34.93
C ARG A 40 10.11 -19.75 34.76
N ARG A 41 10.65 -20.97 34.70
CA ARG A 41 9.86 -22.19 34.62
C ARG A 41 8.84 -22.27 35.77
N ASP A 42 7.61 -22.61 35.43
CA ASP A 42 6.47 -22.78 36.35
C ASP A 42 6.13 -21.54 37.21
N ASP A 43 6.58 -20.34 36.82
CA ASP A 43 6.18 -19.12 37.51
C ASP A 43 4.74 -18.71 37.12
N PRO A 44 3.83 -18.52 38.10
CA PRO A 44 2.44 -18.18 37.80
C PRO A 44 2.26 -16.79 37.16
N ARG A 45 3.32 -15.98 37.11
CA ARG A 45 3.30 -14.67 36.45
C ARG A 45 3.60 -14.77 34.95
N ASN A 46 4.07 -15.91 34.45
CA ASN A 46 4.22 -16.14 33.01
C ASN A 46 2.89 -15.90 32.31
N PHE A 47 2.92 -15.32 31.11
CA PHE A 47 1.69 -15.01 30.39
C PHE A 47 1.83 -15.13 28.88
N ALA A 48 0.74 -15.59 28.27
CA ALA A 48 0.45 -15.53 26.85
C ALA A 48 -0.84 -14.71 26.68
N VAL A 49 -0.80 -13.60 25.93
CA VAL A 49 -1.94 -12.68 25.80
C VAL A 49 -2.18 -12.33 24.34
N ARG A 50 -3.45 -12.38 23.93
CA ARG A 50 -3.90 -11.87 22.62
C ARG A 50 -3.89 -10.35 22.59
N VAL A 51 -3.34 -9.77 21.52
CA VAL A 51 -3.46 -8.32 21.26
C VAL A 51 -4.89 -8.02 20.84
N GLY A 52 -5.56 -7.12 21.56
CA GLY A 52 -6.96 -6.79 21.32
C GLY A 52 -7.20 -6.09 19.98
N ASN A 53 -8.39 -6.29 19.41
CA ASN A 53 -8.77 -5.83 18.07
C ASN A 53 -8.78 -4.29 17.93
N ASN A 54 -8.81 -3.56 19.05
CA ASN A 54 -8.66 -2.10 19.08
C ASN A 54 -7.22 -1.61 18.85
N LEU A 55 -6.23 -2.51 18.81
CA LEU A 55 -4.83 -2.21 18.52
C LEU A 55 -4.42 -2.86 17.20
N THR A 56 -3.44 -2.27 16.52
CA THR A 56 -2.88 -2.82 15.29
C THR A 56 -2.28 -4.21 15.53
N GLN A 57 -2.75 -5.22 14.81
CA GLN A 57 -2.20 -6.58 14.87
C GLN A 57 -0.86 -6.61 14.13
N SER A 58 0.25 -6.58 14.89
CA SER A 58 1.61 -6.61 14.35
C SER A 58 2.61 -7.07 15.41
N ASN A 59 3.78 -7.55 14.99
CA ASN A 59 4.84 -7.99 15.90
C ASN A 59 5.19 -6.92 16.95
N ASN A 60 5.48 -5.71 16.48
CA ASN A 60 5.85 -4.57 17.32
C ASN A 60 4.78 -4.23 18.37
N THR A 61 3.49 -4.46 18.06
CA THR A 61 2.41 -4.25 19.03
C THR A 61 2.48 -5.30 20.13
N GLY A 62 2.69 -6.56 19.75
CA GLY A 62 2.87 -7.67 20.67
C GLY A 62 4.06 -7.46 21.61
N GLU A 63 5.22 -7.09 21.07
CA GLU A 63 6.45 -6.86 21.83
C GLU A 63 6.28 -5.73 22.88
N MET A 64 5.68 -4.60 22.49
CA MET A 64 5.46 -3.48 23.42
C MET A 64 4.39 -3.77 24.48
N LEU A 65 3.36 -4.56 24.11
CA LEU A 65 2.33 -4.98 25.06
C LEU A 65 2.91 -5.96 26.08
N ALA A 66 3.83 -6.85 25.68
CA ALA A 66 4.54 -7.73 26.61
C ALA A 66 5.30 -6.94 27.70
N VAL A 67 5.99 -5.85 27.32
CA VAL A 67 6.66 -4.97 28.29
C VAL A 67 5.67 -4.27 29.23
N LEU A 68 4.55 -3.75 28.70
CA LEU A 68 3.51 -3.13 29.53
C LEU A 68 2.96 -4.12 30.56
N LEU A 69 2.61 -5.32 30.11
CA LEU A 69 2.03 -6.39 30.93
C LEU A 69 3.02 -6.90 31.98
N THR A 70 4.30 -6.95 31.65
CA THR A 70 5.39 -7.27 32.58
C THR A 70 5.50 -6.21 33.66
N ALA A 71 5.60 -4.94 33.27
CA ALA A 71 5.71 -3.82 34.22
C ALA A 71 4.52 -3.71 35.19
N GLN A 72 3.33 -4.16 34.77
CA GLN A 72 2.12 -4.24 35.58
C GLN A 72 2.08 -5.43 36.56
N ARG A 73 2.75 -6.55 36.23
CA ARG A 73 2.79 -7.77 37.05
C ARG A 73 3.91 -7.74 38.09
N VAL A 74 4.96 -6.99 37.83
CA VAL A 74 6.14 -6.90 38.71
C VAL A 74 5.85 -5.91 39.84
N PRO A 75 6.17 -6.23 41.11
CA PRO A 75 6.05 -5.30 42.23
C PRO A 75 6.71 -3.93 41.90
N PRO A 76 6.06 -2.78 42.15
CA PRO A 76 6.56 -1.47 41.71
C PRO A 76 7.95 -1.09 42.24
N PHE A 77 8.33 -1.58 43.41
CA PHE A 77 9.61 -1.29 44.07
C PHE A 77 10.73 -2.26 43.68
N ALA A 78 10.39 -3.39 43.05
CA ALA A 78 11.40 -4.35 42.62
C ALA A 78 12.18 -3.81 41.42
N HIS A 79 13.48 -4.07 41.41
CA HIS A 79 14.33 -3.83 40.24
C HIS A 79 13.91 -4.81 39.15
N LEU A 80 13.48 -4.27 38.01
CA LEU A 80 12.98 -5.04 36.88
C LEU A 80 14.01 -5.05 35.76
N HIS A 81 14.55 -6.22 35.42
CA HIS A 81 15.46 -6.38 34.29
C HIS A 81 14.75 -7.05 33.12
N ILE A 82 14.48 -6.31 32.04
CA ILE A 82 13.75 -6.81 30.87
C ILE A 82 14.72 -7.23 29.78
N LYS A 83 14.64 -8.50 29.37
CA LYS A 83 15.36 -9.06 28.23
C LYS A 83 14.42 -9.18 27.03
N THR A 84 14.76 -8.54 25.92
CA THR A 84 13.97 -8.59 24.68
C THR A 84 14.88 -8.50 23.46
N ASP A 85 14.51 -9.15 22.37
CA ASP A 85 15.21 -9.02 21.10
C ASP A 85 14.73 -7.81 20.27
N SER A 86 13.67 -7.14 20.72
CA SER A 86 13.12 -5.96 20.08
C SER A 86 13.93 -4.70 20.37
N THR A 87 14.87 -4.41 19.47
CA THR A 87 15.53 -3.09 19.42
C THR A 87 14.52 -1.94 19.23
N TRP A 88 13.36 -2.20 18.63
CA TRP A 88 12.30 -1.22 18.44
C TRP A 88 11.67 -0.83 19.78
N VAL A 89 11.35 -1.80 20.64
CA VAL A 89 10.82 -1.52 21.99
C VAL A 89 11.84 -0.74 22.81
N ILE A 90 13.08 -1.24 22.91
CA ILE A 90 14.15 -0.59 23.68
C ILE A 90 14.34 0.85 23.20
N GLY A 91 14.47 1.06 21.89
CA GLY A 91 14.68 2.39 21.32
C GLY A 91 13.51 3.36 21.57
N ASN A 92 12.26 2.89 21.61
CA ASN A 92 11.11 3.75 21.88
C ASN A 92 10.94 4.12 23.36
N LEU A 93 11.36 3.24 24.28
CA LEU A 93 11.22 3.44 25.72
C LEU A 93 12.45 4.10 26.37
N THR A 94 13.59 4.13 25.68
CA THR A 94 14.84 4.74 26.17
C THR A 94 15.25 5.95 25.32
N ILE A 95 15.81 5.71 24.13
CA ILE A 95 16.46 6.72 23.29
C ILE A 95 15.47 7.76 22.77
N ASN A 96 14.33 7.32 22.24
CA ASN A 96 13.38 8.18 21.55
C ASN A 96 12.27 8.71 22.45
N GLU A 97 12.17 8.19 23.68
CA GLU A 97 11.03 8.41 24.56
C GLU A 97 10.81 9.90 24.80
N GLN A 98 11.85 10.62 25.24
CA GLN A 98 11.75 12.04 25.56
C GLN A 98 11.39 12.89 24.33
N SER A 99 11.99 12.60 23.17
CA SER A 99 11.68 13.29 21.91
C SER A 99 10.23 13.04 21.49
N ASN A 100 9.74 11.80 21.64
CA ASN A 100 8.36 11.43 21.32
C ASN A 100 7.38 12.12 22.28
N ALA A 101 7.68 12.11 23.58
CA ALA A 101 6.93 12.83 24.61
C ALA A 101 6.85 14.33 24.32
N ASP A 102 7.98 14.96 23.98
CA ASP A 102 8.05 16.37 23.62
C ASP A 102 7.23 16.70 22.38
N LYS A 103 7.14 15.79 21.42
CA LYS A 103 6.31 15.93 20.21
C LYS A 103 4.86 15.46 20.43
N GLY A 104 4.48 15.10 21.66
CA GLY A 104 3.15 14.58 22.01
C GLY A 104 2.78 13.28 21.30
N TYR A 105 3.79 12.49 20.90
CA TYR A 105 3.66 11.25 20.13
C TYR A 105 2.87 11.41 18.82
N ILE A 106 2.86 12.62 18.27
CA ILE A 106 2.24 12.90 16.98
C ILE A 106 2.98 12.12 15.89
N ASP A 107 2.21 11.42 15.04
CA ASP A 107 2.74 10.64 13.91
C ASP A 107 3.69 9.50 14.32
N VAL A 108 3.57 9.03 15.57
CA VAL A 108 4.27 7.86 16.08
C VAL A 108 3.36 6.64 15.97
N LYS A 109 3.81 5.59 15.27
CA LYS A 109 3.08 4.30 15.22
C LYS A 109 2.97 3.71 16.62
N ASN A 110 1.84 3.09 16.95
CA ASN A 110 1.57 2.54 18.28
C ASN A 110 1.67 3.57 19.43
N ALA A 111 1.49 4.88 19.14
CA ALA A 111 1.63 5.96 20.12
C ALA A 111 0.84 5.73 21.42
N ALA A 112 -0.41 5.23 21.35
CA ALA A 112 -1.22 5.00 22.53
C ALA A 112 -0.61 3.93 23.45
N LEU A 113 -0.12 2.83 22.88
CA LEU A 113 0.52 1.74 23.60
C LEU A 113 1.87 2.18 24.16
N ILE A 114 2.72 2.83 23.36
CA ILE A 114 4.01 3.36 23.82
C ILE A 114 3.83 4.33 24.98
N ARG A 115 2.84 5.23 24.90
CA ARG A 115 2.51 6.17 25.98
C ARG A 115 2.09 5.44 27.24
N ALA A 116 1.27 4.39 27.12
CA ALA A 116 0.85 3.60 28.26
C ALA A 116 2.05 2.91 28.91
N THR A 117 2.88 2.23 28.12
CA THR A 117 4.09 1.54 28.61
C THR A 117 5.06 2.50 29.28
N ALA A 118 5.42 3.61 28.62
CA ALA A 118 6.32 4.60 29.19
C ALA A 118 5.76 5.23 30.48
N SER A 119 4.45 5.48 30.55
CA SER A 119 3.81 5.99 31.76
C SER A 119 3.83 4.96 32.89
N THR A 120 3.54 3.70 32.59
CA THR A 120 3.61 2.60 33.58
C THR A 120 5.02 2.44 34.13
N LEU A 121 6.04 2.47 33.28
CA LEU A 121 7.44 2.39 33.72
C LEU A 121 7.83 3.58 34.60
N ARG A 122 7.48 4.82 34.20
CA ARG A 122 7.74 6.03 35.01
C ARG A 122 7.10 6.01 36.40
N MET A 123 5.98 5.32 36.56
CA MET A 123 5.28 5.22 37.84
C MET A 123 5.94 4.24 38.81
N ARG A 124 6.86 3.40 38.33
CA ARG A 124 7.58 2.45 39.18
C ARG A 124 8.67 3.19 39.97
N PRO A 125 8.70 3.06 41.31
CA PRO A 125 9.83 3.56 42.09
C PRO A 125 11.11 2.72 41.92
N GLY A 126 10.97 1.43 41.62
CA GLY A 126 12.09 0.54 41.33
C GLY A 126 12.67 0.78 39.94
N GLU A 127 13.99 0.62 39.81
CA GLU A 127 14.69 0.78 38.53
C GLU A 127 14.20 -0.26 37.51
N THR A 128 14.24 0.11 36.24
CA THR A 128 13.93 -0.80 35.13
C THR A 128 15.02 -0.72 34.09
N ASP A 129 15.69 -1.85 33.86
CA ASP A 129 16.75 -1.99 32.88
C ASP A 129 16.27 -2.79 31.67
N PHE A 130 16.89 -2.52 30.52
CA PHE A 130 16.66 -3.24 29.29
C PHE A 130 17.96 -3.84 28.79
N GLU A 131 17.94 -5.13 28.48
CA GLU A 131 19.03 -5.85 27.83
C GLU A 131 18.53 -6.38 26.48
N TRP A 132 19.22 -5.98 25.40
CA TRP A 132 18.97 -6.58 24.10
C TRP A 132 19.59 -7.97 24.05
N VAL A 133 18.76 -8.96 23.72
CA VAL A 133 19.21 -10.33 23.47
C VAL A 133 19.02 -10.66 21.99
N LYS A 134 19.80 -11.62 21.48
CA LYS A 134 19.65 -12.05 20.09
C LYS A 134 18.48 -13.04 19.99
N GLY A 135 17.47 -12.72 19.19
CA GLY A 135 16.36 -13.64 18.89
C GLY A 135 16.84 -14.95 18.25
N HIS A 136 16.14 -16.04 18.54
CA HIS A 136 16.39 -17.40 18.03
C HIS A 136 17.85 -17.86 18.14
N SER A 137 18.47 -17.63 19.30
CA SER A 137 19.90 -17.93 19.52
C SER A 137 20.17 -19.00 20.60
N GLY A 138 19.16 -19.78 21.02
CA GLY A 138 19.32 -20.78 22.08
C GLY A 138 19.18 -20.21 23.49
N ILE A 139 18.70 -18.97 23.65
CA ILE A 139 18.48 -18.36 24.97
C ILE A 139 17.13 -18.84 25.48
N GLU A 140 17.14 -19.83 26.38
CA GLU A 140 15.95 -20.49 26.93
C GLU A 140 14.83 -19.50 27.28
N GLY A 141 15.10 -18.47 28.08
CA GLY A 141 14.06 -17.51 28.47
C GLY A 141 13.46 -16.72 27.30
N ASN A 142 14.23 -16.44 26.25
CA ASN A 142 13.70 -15.77 25.05
C ASN A 142 12.87 -16.72 24.20
N GLU A 143 13.29 -17.99 24.08
CA GLU A 143 12.55 -19.01 23.33
C GLU A 143 11.21 -19.32 24.00
N GLU A 144 11.18 -19.36 25.33
CA GLU A 144 9.94 -19.51 26.09
C GLU A 144 9.03 -18.28 25.96
N ALA A 145 9.59 -17.07 25.91
CA ALA A 145 8.82 -15.85 25.67
C ALA A 145 8.22 -15.81 24.25
N ASP A 146 8.97 -16.24 23.23
CA ASP A 146 8.50 -16.39 21.84
C ASP A 146 7.36 -17.43 21.73
N ALA A 147 7.53 -18.58 22.41
CA ALA A 147 6.50 -19.61 22.48
C ALA A 147 5.20 -19.09 23.13
N LEU A 148 5.30 -18.37 24.25
CA LEU A 148 4.15 -17.73 24.90
C LEU A 148 3.53 -16.63 24.03
N ALA A 149 4.33 -15.88 23.27
CA ALA A 149 3.81 -14.86 22.36
C ALA A 149 3.04 -15.49 21.19
N SER A 150 3.55 -16.59 20.65
CA SER A 150 2.90 -17.37 19.58
C SER A 150 1.62 -18.05 20.07
N GLU A 151 1.63 -18.60 21.29
CA GLU A 151 0.41 -19.07 21.97
C GLU A 151 -0.61 -17.92 22.09
N GLY A 152 -0.16 -16.75 22.55
CA GLY A 152 -1.00 -15.55 22.68
C GLY A 152 -1.64 -15.11 21.35
N ALA A 153 -0.93 -15.26 20.23
CA ALA A 153 -1.44 -14.94 18.89
C ALA A 153 -2.53 -15.94 18.45
N SER A 154 -2.42 -17.20 18.88
CA SER A 154 -3.39 -18.27 18.59
C SER A 154 -4.66 -18.24 19.45
N LEU A 155 -4.67 -17.49 20.55
CA LEU A 155 -5.83 -17.36 21.43
C LEU A 155 -7.01 -16.67 20.71
N PRO A 156 -8.25 -16.91 21.14
CA PRO A 156 -9.44 -16.25 20.58
C PRO A 156 -9.34 -14.72 20.60
N ASP A 157 -10.01 -14.09 19.65
CA ASP A 157 -10.07 -12.64 19.53
C ASP A 157 -10.56 -11.98 20.82
N VAL A 158 -9.84 -10.94 21.23
CA VAL A 158 -10.22 -10.08 22.35
C VAL A 158 -10.63 -8.73 21.77
N GLU A 159 -11.84 -8.27 22.07
CA GLU A 159 -12.36 -7.02 21.49
C GLU A 159 -11.46 -5.82 21.86
N LYS A 160 -10.96 -5.77 23.10
CA LYS A 160 -10.25 -4.60 23.61
C LYS A 160 -9.12 -4.93 24.58
N THR A 161 -7.92 -4.42 24.30
CA THR A 161 -6.84 -4.26 25.27
C THR A 161 -7.00 -2.93 26.01
N GLU A 162 -7.14 -2.97 27.34
CA GLU A 162 -7.25 -1.78 28.16
C GLU A 162 -5.90 -1.10 28.39
N LEU A 163 -5.72 0.10 27.81
CA LEU A 163 -4.56 0.95 28.07
C LEU A 163 -4.90 1.96 29.17
N LYS A 164 -4.51 1.67 30.42
CA LYS A 164 -4.72 2.56 31.57
C LYS A 164 -3.53 3.48 31.76
N ILE A 165 -3.76 4.79 31.62
CA ILE A 165 -2.78 5.83 31.93
C ILE A 165 -3.37 6.72 33.03
N PRO A 166 -2.85 6.67 34.26
CA PRO A 166 -3.28 7.57 35.32
C PRO A 166 -3.12 9.03 34.90
N ARG A 167 -4.12 9.87 35.20
CA ARG A 167 -4.14 11.29 34.77
C ARG A 167 -2.90 12.05 35.21
N THR A 168 -2.33 11.72 36.37
CA THR A 168 -1.11 12.32 36.93
C THR A 168 0.14 12.09 36.08
N HIS A 169 0.16 11.03 35.28
CA HIS A 169 1.30 10.65 34.42
C HIS A 169 0.93 10.70 32.93
N SER A 170 -0.28 11.17 32.61
CA SER A 170 -0.72 11.39 31.24
C SER A 170 -0.14 12.71 30.74
N LEU A 171 1.01 12.64 30.07
CA LEU A 171 1.54 13.79 29.33
C LEU A 171 0.50 14.21 28.29
N THR A 172 -0.03 15.43 28.44
CA THR A 172 -1.01 16.02 27.53
C THR A 172 -0.36 17.09 26.66
N GLY A 173 -0.71 17.08 25.38
CA GLY A 173 -0.18 18.05 24.41
C GLY A 173 1.22 17.70 23.89
N ALA A 174 1.83 18.68 23.24
CA ALA A 174 3.15 18.61 22.66
C ALA A 174 3.85 19.96 22.90
N LYS A 175 5.16 19.95 23.17
CA LYS A 175 5.97 21.15 23.34
C LYS A 175 6.07 21.87 21.99
N LEU A 176 5.52 23.08 21.90
CA LEU A 176 5.51 23.86 20.66
C LEU A 176 6.92 24.08 20.07
N SER A 177 7.92 24.28 20.93
CA SER A 177 9.33 24.44 20.54
C SER A 177 9.93 23.19 19.86
N SER A 178 9.38 22.01 20.13
CA SER A 178 9.86 20.73 19.57
C SER A 178 9.14 20.33 18.28
N LEU A 179 8.16 21.11 17.82
CA LEU A 179 7.31 20.78 16.68
C LEU A 179 7.72 21.52 15.41
N THR A 180 7.66 20.81 14.29
CA THR A 180 7.74 21.41 12.96
C THR A 180 6.33 21.69 12.42
N GLN A 181 6.22 22.58 11.42
CA GLN A 181 4.96 22.79 10.69
C GLN A 181 4.37 21.46 10.17
N ARG A 182 5.22 20.55 9.67
CA ARG A 182 4.81 19.22 9.21
C ARG A 182 4.21 18.38 10.33
N THR A 183 4.85 18.35 11.51
CA THR A 183 4.36 17.60 12.67
C THR A 183 3.04 18.18 13.17
N LEU A 184 2.95 19.50 13.29
CA LEU A 184 1.70 20.19 13.66
C LEU A 184 0.56 19.86 12.70
N TYR A 185 0.82 19.98 11.39
CA TYR A 185 -0.16 19.66 10.36
C TYR A 185 -0.66 18.21 10.47
N ARG A 186 0.27 17.25 10.63
CA ARG A 186 -0.08 15.83 10.84
C ARG A 186 -0.90 15.61 12.11
N GLY A 187 -0.56 16.27 13.20
CA GLY A 187 -1.33 16.21 14.45
C GLY A 187 -2.75 16.76 14.30
N ILE A 188 -2.92 17.86 13.57
CA ILE A 188 -4.24 18.44 13.26
C ILE A 188 -5.03 17.50 12.36
N ARG A 189 -4.42 16.97 11.29
CA ARG A 189 -5.06 16.01 10.38
C ARG A 189 -5.48 14.75 11.12
N ALA A 190 -4.64 14.14 11.94
CA ALA A 190 -4.98 12.95 12.71
C ALA A 190 -6.17 13.14 13.67
N LYS A 191 -6.48 14.37 14.09
CA LYS A 191 -7.70 14.69 14.84
C LYS A 191 -8.90 14.87 13.91
N LYS A 192 -8.78 15.74 12.91
CA LYS A 192 -9.85 16.03 11.96
C LYS A 192 -10.28 14.81 11.15
N ASP A 193 -9.34 13.97 10.77
CA ASP A 193 -9.60 12.77 9.97
C ASP A 193 -10.43 11.74 10.74
N LYS A 194 -10.39 11.73 12.08
CA LYS A 194 -11.28 10.88 12.91
C LYS A 194 -12.73 11.36 12.92
N GLU A 195 -12.96 12.62 12.60
CA GLU A 195 -14.30 13.22 12.52
C GLU A 195 -14.88 13.11 11.11
N ILE A 196 -14.06 12.72 10.12
CA ILE A 196 -14.47 12.62 8.72
C ILE A 196 -14.83 11.17 8.43
N GLU A 197 -16.12 10.92 8.23
CA GLU A 197 -16.58 9.66 7.67
C GLU A 197 -16.19 9.54 6.20
N MET A 198 -15.77 8.33 5.81
CA MET A 198 -15.47 8.06 4.41
C MET A 198 -16.76 8.09 3.61
N LYS A 199 -16.72 8.69 2.42
CA LYS A 199 -17.90 8.71 1.55
C LYS A 199 -18.23 7.28 1.12
N ARG A 200 -19.48 6.84 1.28
CA ARG A 200 -19.98 5.52 0.86
C ARG A 200 -19.45 5.04 -0.50
N ARG A 201 -19.44 5.90 -1.53
CA ARG A 201 -18.94 5.54 -2.86
C ARG A 201 -17.45 5.19 -2.90
N VAL A 202 -16.65 5.78 -2.03
CA VAL A 202 -15.22 5.48 -1.91
C VAL A 202 -15.03 4.12 -1.25
N GLU A 203 -15.82 3.82 -0.21
CA GLU A 203 -15.83 2.52 0.47
C GLU A 203 -16.21 1.39 -0.51
N GLU A 204 -17.30 1.57 -1.26
CA GLU A 204 -17.72 0.61 -2.31
C GLU A 204 -16.62 0.35 -3.35
N ASN A 205 -15.95 1.42 -3.80
CA ASN A 205 -14.88 1.29 -4.79
C ASN A 205 -13.63 0.62 -4.22
N LEU A 206 -13.31 0.86 -2.95
CA LEU A 206 -12.22 0.17 -2.26
C LEU A 206 -12.54 -1.30 -2.10
N GLU A 207 -13.75 -1.64 -1.67
CA GLU A 207 -14.18 -3.03 -1.52
C GLU A 207 -14.15 -3.79 -2.85
N GLY A 208 -14.66 -3.20 -3.93
CA GLY A 208 -14.53 -3.78 -5.27
C GLY A 208 -13.07 -4.02 -5.66
N ALA A 209 -12.19 -3.03 -5.42
CA ALA A 209 -10.76 -3.19 -5.70
C ALA A 209 -10.09 -4.30 -4.85
N ARG A 210 -10.55 -4.50 -3.61
CA ARG A 210 -10.08 -5.58 -2.74
C ARG A 210 -10.51 -6.95 -3.25
N ILE A 211 -11.77 -7.08 -3.66
CA ILE A 211 -12.31 -8.32 -4.26
C ILE A 211 -11.54 -8.67 -5.54
N ALA A 212 -11.35 -7.70 -6.45
CA ALA A 212 -10.56 -7.91 -7.66
C ALA A 212 -9.10 -8.31 -7.36
N ALA A 213 -8.53 -7.80 -6.26
CA ALA A 213 -7.20 -8.19 -5.82
C ALA A 213 -7.12 -9.58 -5.22
N LEU A 214 -8.12 -9.97 -4.44
CA LEU A 214 -8.23 -11.32 -3.90
C LEU A 214 -8.32 -12.36 -5.03
N GLU A 215 -9.13 -12.08 -6.06
CA GLU A 215 -9.32 -13.00 -7.18
C GLU A 215 -8.03 -13.31 -7.95
N ILE A 216 -7.24 -12.29 -8.29
CA ILE A 216 -5.98 -12.49 -9.05
C ILE A 216 -4.82 -12.90 -8.14
N SER A 217 -4.74 -12.30 -6.95
CA SER A 217 -3.53 -12.37 -6.12
C SER A 217 -3.62 -13.42 -5.03
N GLY A 218 -4.80 -13.99 -4.77
CA GLY A 218 -5.08 -14.85 -3.62
C GLY A 218 -4.97 -14.14 -2.27
N THR A 219 -4.73 -12.81 -2.26
CA THR A 219 -4.52 -12.04 -1.04
C THR A 219 -5.41 -10.80 -1.04
N ASN A 220 -5.98 -10.50 0.13
CA ASN A 220 -6.87 -9.36 0.31
C ASN A 220 -6.08 -8.15 0.84
N PRO A 221 -5.78 -7.13 0.02
CA PRO A 221 -4.98 -5.99 0.45
C PRO A 221 -5.77 -5.04 1.35
N THR A 222 -5.08 -4.38 2.28
CA THR A 222 -5.68 -3.33 3.11
C THR A 222 -5.99 -2.07 2.28
N ASN A 223 -6.96 -1.26 2.74
CA ASN A 223 -7.28 0.03 2.13
C ASN A 223 -6.04 0.93 2.03
N GLU A 224 -5.23 0.99 3.08
CA GLU A 224 -3.95 1.71 3.11
C GLU A 224 -2.99 1.24 2.01
N ARG A 225 -2.91 -0.08 1.74
CA ARG A 225 -2.04 -0.62 0.69
C ARG A 225 -2.51 -0.18 -0.70
N ILE A 226 -3.82 -0.18 -0.96
CA ILE A 226 -4.41 0.32 -2.21
C ILE A 226 -4.09 1.81 -2.39
N TRP A 227 -4.39 2.65 -1.39
CA TRP A 227 -4.11 4.08 -1.44
C TRP A 227 -2.63 4.38 -1.61
N THR A 228 -1.78 3.68 -0.87
CA THR A 228 -0.32 3.84 -0.96
C THR A 228 0.15 3.50 -2.37
N SER A 229 -0.38 2.45 -2.99
CA SER A 229 0.00 2.10 -4.37
C SER A 229 -0.38 3.21 -5.35
N ILE A 230 -1.63 3.69 -5.32
CA ILE A 230 -2.10 4.78 -6.19
C ILE A 230 -1.22 6.03 -6.03
N LEU A 231 -0.81 6.37 -4.81
CA LEU A 231 -0.08 7.60 -4.53
C LEU A 231 1.43 7.48 -4.79
N THR A 232 2.02 6.30 -4.60
CA THR A 232 3.49 6.15 -4.53
C THR A 232 4.10 5.25 -5.59
N ASN A 233 3.29 4.49 -6.35
CA ASN A 233 3.80 3.60 -7.39
C ASN A 233 4.52 4.39 -8.48
N LYS A 234 5.84 4.24 -8.55
CA LYS A 234 6.71 4.92 -9.52
C LYS A 234 6.52 4.42 -10.95
N ASP A 235 5.86 3.28 -11.12
CA ASP A 235 5.56 2.74 -12.43
C ASP A 235 4.35 3.43 -13.08
N HIS A 236 3.55 4.16 -12.27
CA HIS A 236 2.45 5.01 -12.71
C HIS A 236 2.87 6.48 -12.77
N PRO A 237 2.93 7.08 -13.98
CA PRO A 237 3.10 8.52 -14.17
C PRO A 237 2.10 9.37 -13.36
N ASN A 238 2.44 10.63 -13.08
CA ASN A 238 1.63 11.48 -12.19
C ASN A 238 0.18 11.67 -12.65
N ASN A 239 -0.03 11.84 -13.96
CA ASN A 239 -1.34 11.93 -14.57
C ASN A 239 -2.16 10.64 -14.38
N ILE A 240 -1.54 9.47 -14.45
CA ILE A 240 -2.20 8.18 -14.18
C ILE A 240 -2.55 8.05 -12.70
N ARG A 241 -1.65 8.42 -11.80
CA ARG A 241 -1.95 8.42 -10.35
C ARG A 241 -3.11 9.34 -9.99
N ILE A 242 -3.15 10.55 -10.57
CA ILE A 242 -4.29 11.47 -10.45
C ILE A 242 -5.55 10.83 -11.04
N PHE A 243 -5.42 10.14 -12.18
CA PHE A 243 -6.56 9.48 -12.82
C PHE A 243 -7.16 8.39 -11.94
N LEU A 244 -6.34 7.49 -11.43
CA LEU A 244 -6.74 6.40 -10.53
C LEU A 244 -7.29 6.93 -9.20
N TRP A 245 -6.67 7.98 -8.64
CA TRP A 245 -7.17 8.64 -7.43
C TRP A 245 -8.59 9.20 -7.65
N LYS A 246 -8.81 9.94 -8.75
CA LYS A 246 -10.14 10.46 -9.09
C LYS A 246 -11.14 9.35 -9.40
N LEU A 247 -10.69 8.25 -10.01
CA LEU A 247 -11.50 7.07 -10.27
C LEU A 247 -11.98 6.42 -8.98
N MET A 248 -11.09 6.26 -7.99
CA MET A 248 -11.42 5.74 -6.67
C MET A 248 -12.40 6.65 -5.92
N HIS A 249 -12.21 7.97 -6.03
CA HIS A 249 -13.09 8.96 -5.40
C HIS A 249 -14.40 9.23 -6.11
N ASN A 250 -14.62 8.64 -7.30
CA ASN A 250 -15.71 9.02 -8.20
C ASN A 250 -15.78 10.55 -8.43
N ALA A 251 -14.63 11.17 -8.67
CA ALA A 251 -14.46 12.63 -8.69
C ALA A 251 -14.50 13.25 -10.10
N TYR A 252 -14.88 12.47 -11.12
CA TYR A 252 -15.03 12.97 -12.48
C TYR A 252 -16.41 13.61 -12.69
N LYS A 253 -16.43 14.76 -13.36
CA LYS A 253 -17.64 15.48 -13.73
C LYS A 253 -18.26 14.88 -14.99
N ILE A 254 -18.87 13.71 -14.85
CA ILE A 254 -19.48 12.94 -15.94
C ILE A 254 -20.84 12.40 -15.49
N GLY A 255 -21.70 12.07 -16.44
CA GLY A 255 -22.93 11.32 -16.20
C GLY A 255 -23.77 11.89 -15.05
N PRO A 256 -23.98 11.14 -13.96
CA PRO A 256 -24.79 11.56 -12.81
C PRO A 256 -24.43 12.92 -12.19
N TYR A 257 -23.19 13.38 -12.34
CA TYR A 257 -22.77 14.70 -11.83
C TYR A 257 -23.58 15.86 -12.45
N TRP A 258 -23.95 15.74 -13.73
CA TRP A 258 -24.62 16.79 -14.48
C TRP A 258 -26.14 16.80 -14.31
N LYS A 259 -26.74 15.64 -14.01
CA LYS A 259 -28.20 15.48 -13.85
C LYS A 259 -28.88 16.49 -12.92
N PRO A 260 -28.33 16.83 -11.74
CA PRO A 260 -28.99 17.78 -10.83
C PRO A 260 -28.73 19.26 -11.19
N ILE A 261 -27.95 19.56 -12.23
CA ILE A 261 -27.55 20.92 -12.58
C ILE A 261 -28.45 21.44 -13.70
N ALA A 262 -29.33 22.38 -13.35
CA ALA A 262 -30.25 23.00 -14.30
C ALA A 262 -29.52 23.55 -15.54
N LYS A 263 -30.05 23.23 -16.74
CA LYS A 263 -29.53 23.61 -18.07
C LYS A 263 -28.27 22.87 -18.54
N TYR A 264 -27.84 21.85 -17.81
CA TYR A 264 -26.66 21.05 -18.16
C TYR A 264 -26.93 19.55 -18.09
N GLU A 265 -28.18 19.13 -17.95
CA GLU A 265 -28.60 17.74 -17.79
C GLU A 265 -28.26 16.89 -19.02
N ASP A 266 -28.25 17.49 -20.20
CA ASP A 266 -27.83 16.90 -21.48
C ASP A 266 -26.41 16.34 -21.42
N ARG A 267 -25.51 16.97 -20.65
CA ARG A 267 -24.13 16.53 -20.44
C ARG A 267 -24.02 15.25 -19.61
N ALA A 268 -25.11 14.77 -19.03
CA ALA A 268 -25.14 13.47 -18.37
C ALA A 268 -25.12 12.31 -19.37
N GLN A 269 -25.54 12.53 -20.62
CA GLN A 269 -25.63 11.49 -21.63
C GLN A 269 -24.40 11.48 -22.54
N CYS A 270 -24.05 10.29 -23.03
CA CYS A 270 -22.97 10.15 -23.99
C CYS A 270 -23.38 10.80 -25.31
N SER A 271 -22.57 11.71 -25.82
CA SER A 271 -22.80 12.41 -27.08
C SER A 271 -22.50 11.56 -28.33
N GLY A 272 -22.06 10.31 -28.14
CA GLY A 272 -21.80 9.37 -29.24
C GLY A 272 -23.09 8.89 -29.89
N ARG A 273 -23.24 9.09 -31.20
CA ARG A 273 -24.44 8.69 -31.98
C ARG A 273 -24.82 7.20 -31.89
N LEU A 274 -23.87 6.32 -31.53
CA LEU A 274 -24.09 4.87 -31.38
C LEU A 274 -24.41 4.46 -29.94
N CYS A 275 -24.55 5.44 -29.04
CA CYS A 275 -24.75 5.21 -27.62
C CYS A 275 -26.19 5.51 -27.17
N GLU A 276 -27.08 5.95 -28.08
CA GLU A 276 -28.53 6.09 -27.86
C GLU A 276 -28.90 6.86 -26.58
N GLY A 277 -28.11 7.89 -26.22
CA GLY A 277 -28.36 8.67 -25.01
C GLY A 277 -28.11 7.94 -23.68
N LYS A 278 -27.34 6.84 -23.69
CA LYS A 278 -26.88 6.19 -22.45
C LYS A 278 -26.15 7.19 -21.55
N ASP A 279 -26.34 7.04 -20.24
CA ASP A 279 -25.61 7.82 -19.24
C ASP A 279 -24.10 7.65 -19.43
N GLU A 280 -23.37 8.76 -19.47
CA GLU A 280 -21.92 8.76 -19.64
C GLU A 280 -21.20 8.44 -18.31
N THR A 281 -21.36 7.21 -17.85
CA THR A 281 -20.65 6.70 -16.66
C THR A 281 -19.21 6.34 -16.99
N MET A 282 -18.35 6.22 -15.97
CA MET A 282 -16.97 5.76 -16.21
C MET A 282 -16.92 4.34 -16.78
N HIS A 283 -17.88 3.48 -16.40
CA HIS A 283 -18.02 2.15 -16.98
C HIS A 283 -18.32 2.25 -18.48
N HIS A 284 -19.30 3.07 -18.85
CA HIS A 284 -19.63 3.31 -20.25
C HIS A 284 -18.42 3.83 -21.04
N ILE A 285 -17.69 4.82 -20.50
CA ILE A 285 -16.52 5.41 -21.15
C ILE A 285 -15.43 4.37 -21.41
N LEU A 286 -15.09 3.58 -20.39
CA LEU A 286 -13.94 2.68 -20.42
C LEU A 286 -14.20 1.33 -21.07
N PHE A 287 -15.46 0.87 -21.14
CA PHE A 287 -15.77 -0.48 -21.61
C PHE A 287 -16.75 -0.49 -22.77
N GLU A 288 -17.81 0.30 -22.73
CA GLU A 288 -18.95 0.13 -23.64
C GLU A 288 -18.93 1.06 -24.85
N CYS A 289 -18.40 2.28 -24.72
CA CYS A 289 -18.57 3.34 -25.71
C CYS A 289 -17.79 3.01 -27.01
N PRO A 290 -18.47 2.70 -28.14
CA PRO A 290 -17.78 2.30 -29.37
C PRO A 290 -16.88 3.40 -29.95
N HIS A 291 -17.27 4.66 -29.72
CA HIS A 291 -16.56 5.85 -30.19
C HIS A 291 -15.23 6.08 -29.47
N ASN A 292 -15.08 5.57 -28.25
CA ASN A 292 -13.81 5.64 -27.52
C ASN A 292 -12.85 4.51 -27.93
N GLN A 293 -13.30 3.58 -28.78
CA GLN A 293 -12.54 2.40 -29.20
C GLN A 293 -12.02 1.55 -28.02
N SER A 294 -12.76 1.53 -26.90
CA SER A 294 -12.41 0.78 -25.67
C SER A 294 -12.08 -0.67 -25.97
N ASP A 295 -12.93 -1.35 -26.75
CA ASP A 295 -12.76 -2.75 -27.18
C ASP A 295 -11.42 -2.98 -27.90
N THR A 296 -11.04 -2.08 -28.81
CA THR A 296 -9.78 -2.19 -29.56
C THR A 296 -8.57 -2.00 -28.63
N VAL A 297 -8.65 -1.05 -27.71
CA VAL A 297 -7.58 -0.81 -26.72
C VAL A 297 -7.43 -2.01 -25.80
N TRP A 298 -8.52 -2.55 -25.25
CA TRP A 298 -8.48 -3.69 -24.34
C TRP A 298 -8.06 -4.99 -25.03
N LYS A 299 -8.52 -5.29 -26.24
CA LYS A 299 -8.03 -6.44 -27.02
C LYS A 299 -6.53 -6.34 -27.30
N THR A 300 -6.03 -5.13 -27.57
CA THR A 300 -4.59 -4.91 -27.75
C THR A 300 -3.83 -5.14 -26.43
N ALA A 301 -4.36 -4.65 -25.31
CA ALA A 301 -3.80 -4.88 -23.98
C ALA A 301 -3.74 -6.37 -23.61
N GLN A 302 -4.84 -7.09 -23.80
CA GLN A 302 -4.96 -8.52 -23.55
C GLN A 302 -3.94 -9.32 -24.37
N ARG A 303 -3.82 -9.02 -25.67
CA ARG A 303 -2.83 -9.69 -26.55
C ARG A 303 -1.39 -9.42 -26.14
N ILE A 304 -1.09 -8.25 -25.56
CA ILE A 304 0.26 -7.96 -25.06
C ILE A 304 0.56 -8.79 -23.81
N LEU A 305 -0.41 -8.90 -22.90
CA LEU A 305 -0.28 -9.63 -21.65
C LEU A 305 -0.25 -11.15 -21.86
N SER A 306 -1.00 -11.68 -22.84
CA SER A 306 -1.01 -13.11 -23.16
C SER A 306 0.35 -13.62 -23.63
N ASN A 307 1.19 -12.78 -24.27
CA ASN A 307 2.56 -13.15 -24.64
C ASN A 307 3.49 -13.35 -23.43
N LYS A 308 3.01 -13.02 -22.24
CA LYS A 308 3.71 -13.21 -20.97
C LYS A 308 2.93 -14.17 -20.08
N ASP A 309 2.06 -14.98 -20.66
CA ASP A 309 1.22 -15.98 -20.00
C ASP A 309 0.47 -15.36 -18.81
N VAL A 310 -0.03 -14.14 -18.99
CA VAL A 310 -0.87 -13.48 -17.99
C VAL A 310 -2.30 -13.70 -18.39
N GLU A 311 -3.03 -14.43 -17.54
CA GLU A 311 -4.45 -14.65 -17.71
C GLU A 311 -5.23 -13.34 -17.59
N TRP A 312 -6.25 -13.21 -18.42
CA TRP A 312 -7.11 -12.04 -18.42
C TRP A 312 -8.40 -12.36 -17.67
N PRO A 313 -8.81 -11.55 -16.67
CA PRO A 313 -10.02 -11.84 -15.92
C PRO A 313 -11.26 -11.84 -16.82
N GLU A 314 -12.10 -12.87 -16.69
CA GLU A 314 -13.33 -12.99 -17.48
C GLU A 314 -14.25 -11.78 -17.28
N ASN A 315 -14.35 -11.30 -16.04
CA ASN A 315 -15.19 -10.17 -15.63
C ASN A 315 -14.40 -8.87 -15.46
N PHE A 316 -13.39 -8.63 -16.30
CA PHE A 316 -12.56 -7.43 -16.20
C PHE A 316 -13.39 -6.13 -16.16
N SER A 317 -13.26 -5.40 -15.06
CA SER A 317 -14.12 -4.27 -14.68
C SER A 317 -13.32 -3.07 -14.16
N LEU A 318 -14.03 -2.02 -13.72
CA LEU A 318 -13.42 -0.84 -13.07
C LEU A 318 -12.59 -1.21 -11.83
N ASP A 319 -12.93 -2.32 -11.17
CA ASP A 319 -12.31 -2.71 -9.90
C ASP A 319 -10.88 -3.23 -10.10
N TYR A 320 -10.63 -3.96 -11.19
CA TYR A 320 -9.26 -4.34 -11.58
C TYR A 320 -8.41 -3.13 -11.95
N ILE A 321 -9.00 -2.10 -12.58
CA ILE A 321 -8.30 -0.84 -12.87
C ILE A 321 -7.94 -0.12 -11.56
N ARG A 322 -8.86 -0.06 -10.59
CA ARG A 322 -8.63 0.53 -9.27
C ARG A 322 -7.60 -0.24 -8.46
N ALA A 323 -7.58 -1.57 -8.59
CA ALA A 323 -6.66 -2.47 -7.91
C ALA A 323 -5.31 -2.64 -8.62
N CYS A 324 -5.14 -2.19 -9.86
CA CYS A 324 -4.01 -2.57 -10.72
C CYS A 324 -2.62 -2.31 -10.13
N GLY A 325 -2.48 -1.42 -9.15
CA GLY A 325 -1.24 -1.16 -8.44
C GLY A 325 -0.88 -2.15 -7.32
N VAL A 326 -1.83 -2.97 -6.85
CA VAL A 326 -1.65 -3.93 -5.75
C VAL A 326 -1.81 -5.38 -6.16
N LEU A 327 -2.36 -5.66 -7.35
CA LEU A 327 -2.49 -7.01 -7.90
C LEU A 327 -1.14 -7.69 -8.02
N GLU A 328 -1.09 -8.99 -7.71
CA GLU A 328 0.10 -9.82 -7.83
C GLU A 328 -0.22 -11.07 -8.64
N ILE A 329 0.55 -11.29 -9.70
CA ILE A 329 0.42 -12.47 -10.56
C ILE A 329 1.42 -13.52 -10.06
N HIS A 330 0.95 -14.73 -9.83
CA HIS A 330 1.76 -15.85 -9.32
C HIS A 330 1.91 -16.95 -10.37
N ASN A 331 2.77 -17.93 -10.11
CA ASN A 331 2.87 -19.17 -10.90
C ASN A 331 1.88 -20.18 -10.31
N GLU A 332 0.86 -20.56 -11.08
CA GLU A 332 -0.14 -21.54 -10.64
C GLU A 332 0.43 -22.98 -10.58
N ASP A 333 1.47 -23.26 -11.37
CA ASP A 333 2.13 -24.58 -11.44
C ASP A 333 3.17 -24.83 -10.34
N ASP A 334 3.37 -23.88 -9.43
CA ASP A 334 4.38 -23.95 -8.37
C ASP A 334 3.72 -24.12 -7.01
N GLU A 335 4.03 -25.22 -6.29
CA GLU A 335 3.55 -25.45 -4.91
C GLU A 335 3.89 -24.28 -3.96
N SER A 336 4.96 -23.53 -4.28
CA SER A 336 5.37 -22.36 -3.50
C SER A 336 4.72 -21.04 -3.94
N ASN A 337 3.79 -21.09 -4.91
CA ASN A 337 3.00 -19.97 -5.43
C ASN A 337 3.86 -18.72 -5.68
N THR A 338 4.98 -18.87 -6.41
CA THR A 338 5.97 -17.81 -6.50
C THR A 338 5.48 -16.61 -7.31
N ARG A 339 5.71 -15.41 -6.78
CA ARG A 339 5.30 -14.16 -7.43
C ARG A 339 6.08 -13.89 -8.72
N ARG A 340 5.36 -13.74 -9.83
CA ARG A 340 5.88 -13.36 -11.16
C ARG A 340 6.05 -11.84 -11.25
N ALA A 341 7.07 -11.30 -10.56
CA ALA A 341 7.26 -9.85 -10.39
C ALA A 341 7.27 -9.04 -11.70
N GLY A 342 7.81 -9.60 -12.78
CA GLY A 342 7.81 -8.97 -14.10
C GLY A 342 6.43 -8.91 -14.76
N ALA A 343 5.65 -9.99 -14.66
CA ALA A 343 4.29 -10.07 -15.18
C ALA A 343 3.35 -9.14 -14.40
N THR A 344 3.46 -9.19 -13.06
CA THR A 344 2.75 -8.29 -12.13
C THR A 344 2.94 -6.82 -12.52
N ARG A 345 4.20 -6.41 -12.73
CA ARG A 345 4.50 -5.04 -13.14
C ARG A 345 3.95 -4.69 -14.52
N LEU A 346 4.07 -5.60 -15.49
CA LEU A 346 3.57 -5.36 -16.84
C LEU A 346 2.05 -5.16 -16.84
N PHE A 347 1.30 -6.02 -16.12
CA PHE A 347 -0.14 -5.88 -15.94
C PHE A 347 -0.51 -4.50 -15.39
N SER A 348 0.14 -4.11 -14.28
CA SER A 348 -0.09 -2.81 -13.63
C SER A 348 0.12 -1.62 -14.58
N ILE A 349 1.15 -1.69 -15.42
CA ILE A 349 1.45 -0.65 -16.42
C ILE A 349 0.41 -0.66 -17.54
N VAL A 350 0.18 -1.81 -18.17
CA VAL A 350 -0.69 -1.93 -19.34
C VAL A 350 -2.11 -1.52 -18.99
N VAL A 351 -2.67 -2.01 -17.88
CA VAL A 351 -4.04 -1.69 -17.47
C VAL A 351 -4.21 -0.21 -17.18
N SER A 352 -3.28 0.40 -16.44
CA SER A 352 -3.38 1.81 -16.07
C SER A 352 -3.17 2.77 -17.25
N GLU A 353 -2.21 2.49 -18.13
CA GLU A 353 -1.98 3.27 -19.35
C GLU A 353 -3.15 3.16 -20.33
N CYS A 354 -3.71 1.96 -20.53
CA CYS A 354 -4.85 1.75 -21.41
C CYS A 354 -6.13 2.43 -20.90
N ALA A 355 -6.44 2.29 -19.60
CA ALA A 355 -7.60 2.97 -19.00
C ALA A 355 -7.50 4.50 -19.18
N TYR A 356 -6.32 5.05 -18.89
CA TYR A 356 -6.08 6.48 -19.05
C TYR A 356 -6.07 6.92 -20.52
N LEU A 357 -5.59 6.08 -21.44
CA LEU A 357 -5.68 6.33 -22.88
C LEU A 357 -7.14 6.43 -23.34
N ILE A 358 -7.99 5.48 -22.96
CA ILE A 358 -9.42 5.52 -23.33
C ILE A 358 -10.08 6.81 -22.80
N TRP A 359 -9.75 7.21 -21.58
CA TRP A 359 -10.17 8.50 -21.02
C TRP A 359 -9.68 9.70 -21.85
N LYS A 360 -8.43 9.70 -22.33
CA LYS A 360 -7.90 10.75 -23.22
C LYS A 360 -8.64 10.76 -24.56
N LEU A 361 -8.86 9.60 -25.18
CA LEU A 361 -9.60 9.48 -26.43
C LEU A 361 -11.01 10.07 -26.32
N ARG A 362 -11.72 9.77 -25.22
CA ARG A 362 -13.02 10.38 -24.90
C ARG A 362 -12.93 11.91 -24.81
N ASN A 363 -11.92 12.44 -24.12
CA ASN A 363 -11.76 13.88 -23.97
C ASN A 363 -11.39 14.57 -25.29
N GLU A 364 -10.54 13.96 -26.12
CA GLU A 364 -10.24 14.47 -27.46
C GLU A 364 -11.48 14.51 -28.35
N ARG A 365 -12.36 13.50 -28.27
CA ARG A 365 -13.62 13.52 -29.01
C ARG A 365 -14.55 14.65 -28.58
N ILE A 366 -14.62 14.95 -27.28
CA ILE A 366 -15.58 15.92 -26.72
C ILE A 366 -15.05 17.35 -26.73
N PHE A 367 -13.75 17.53 -26.54
CA PHE A 367 -13.12 18.85 -26.41
C PHE A 367 -12.13 19.18 -27.52
N GLY A 368 -11.75 18.19 -28.34
CA GLY A 368 -10.85 18.41 -29.46
C GLY A 368 -11.56 19.23 -30.53
N ARG A 369 -11.21 20.51 -30.59
CA ARG A 369 -11.47 21.34 -31.77
C ARG A 369 -10.73 20.70 -32.94
N ASN A 370 -11.35 20.60 -34.11
CA ASN A 370 -10.65 20.21 -35.33
C ASN A 370 -9.36 21.02 -35.43
N GLY A 371 -8.22 20.36 -35.51
CA GLY A 371 -6.89 20.96 -35.42
C GLY A 371 -6.49 21.77 -36.65
N ASN A 372 -7.28 22.76 -37.04
CA ASN A 372 -6.82 23.89 -37.82
C ASN A 372 -6.66 25.07 -36.87
N GLU A 373 -5.42 25.37 -36.49
CA GLU A 373 -5.07 26.56 -35.71
C GLU A 373 -5.43 27.89 -36.43
N ASP A 374 -5.86 27.81 -37.70
CA ASP A 374 -6.19 28.95 -38.56
C ASP A 374 -7.69 29.30 -38.64
N ASN A 375 -8.59 28.61 -37.93
CA ASN A 375 -10.02 28.96 -37.88
C ASN A 375 -10.51 28.98 -36.42
N SER A 376 -10.17 30.04 -35.69
CA SER A 376 -10.68 30.29 -34.34
C SER A 376 -12.15 30.74 -34.29
N ASP A 377 -12.78 30.96 -35.45
CA ASP A 377 -14.03 31.74 -35.54
C ASP A 377 -15.25 30.94 -36.03
N SER A 378 -15.15 29.62 -36.21
CA SER A 378 -16.35 28.80 -36.48
C SER A 378 -16.98 28.32 -35.17
N GLU A 379 -17.94 29.10 -34.65
CA GLU A 379 -18.89 28.73 -33.60
C GLU A 379 -19.92 27.69 -34.08
N ASP A 380 -19.50 26.67 -34.85
CA ASP A 380 -20.40 25.63 -35.29
C ASP A 380 -20.51 24.55 -34.21
N GLU A 381 -21.46 24.73 -33.30
CA GLU A 381 -21.85 23.72 -32.30
C GLU A 381 -22.28 22.37 -32.93
N ASN A 382 -22.54 22.33 -34.25
CA ASN A 382 -22.88 21.13 -35.00
C ASN A 382 -21.69 20.50 -35.76
N ALA A 383 -20.45 20.98 -35.58
CA ALA A 383 -19.29 20.36 -36.20
C ALA A 383 -19.19 18.87 -35.77
N PRO A 384 -19.04 17.92 -36.72
CA PRO A 384 -19.04 16.50 -36.40
C PRO A 384 -17.88 16.17 -35.46
N GLN A 385 -18.20 15.49 -34.35
CA GLN A 385 -17.18 15.02 -33.40
C GLN A 385 -16.14 14.17 -34.12
N ARG A 386 -14.86 14.41 -33.81
CA ARG A 386 -13.77 13.61 -34.38
C ARG A 386 -13.96 12.13 -34.01
N GLU A 387 -14.05 11.30 -35.05
CA GLU A 387 -14.08 9.85 -34.89
C GLU A 387 -12.67 9.27 -34.87
N ILE A 388 -12.41 8.41 -33.89
CA ILE A 388 -11.15 7.70 -33.77
C ILE A 388 -11.35 6.33 -34.43
N SER A 389 -10.51 6.02 -35.42
CA SER A 389 -10.54 4.72 -36.09
C SER A 389 -9.94 3.61 -35.21
N LYS A 390 -10.30 2.35 -35.47
CA LYS A 390 -9.69 1.17 -34.80
C LYS A 390 -8.16 1.15 -34.99
N THR A 391 -7.69 1.44 -36.20
CA THR A 391 -6.25 1.48 -36.51
C THR A 391 -5.54 2.56 -35.70
N GLU A 392 -6.14 3.75 -35.58
CA GLU A 392 -5.59 4.84 -34.79
C GLU A 392 -5.56 4.49 -33.29
N ALA A 393 -6.65 3.96 -32.73
CA ALA A 393 -6.71 3.54 -31.33
C ALA A 393 -5.65 2.48 -31.01
N ARG A 394 -5.47 1.48 -31.87
CA ARG A 394 -4.42 0.47 -31.76
C ARG A 394 -3.03 1.11 -31.78
N ASN A 395 -2.74 1.96 -32.76
CA ASN A 395 -1.43 2.61 -32.90
C ASN A 395 -1.11 3.52 -31.71
N ARG A 396 -2.10 4.26 -31.19
CA ARG A 396 -1.96 5.08 -29.99
C ARG A 396 -1.74 4.24 -28.72
N THR A 397 -2.35 3.05 -28.65
CA THR A 397 -2.10 2.09 -27.56
C THR A 397 -0.65 1.64 -27.57
N LEU A 398 -0.16 1.14 -28.71
CA LEU A 398 1.24 0.71 -28.86
C LEU A 398 2.21 1.87 -28.58
N SER A 399 1.94 3.06 -29.15
CA SER A 399 2.76 4.25 -28.93
C SER A 399 2.81 4.69 -27.46
N THR A 400 1.70 4.54 -26.72
CA THR A 400 1.67 4.83 -25.28
C THR A 400 2.58 3.87 -24.51
N LEU A 401 2.51 2.58 -24.81
CA LEU A 401 3.35 1.57 -24.18
C LEU A 401 4.84 1.69 -24.59
N ASP A 402 5.12 2.03 -25.85
CA ASP A 402 6.46 2.36 -26.33
C ASP A 402 7.05 3.56 -25.59
N THR A 403 6.24 4.59 -25.33
CA THR A 403 6.66 5.75 -24.53
C THR A 403 7.02 5.32 -23.10
N ARG A 404 6.21 4.43 -22.51
CA ARG A 404 6.48 3.92 -21.16
C ARG A 404 7.75 3.05 -21.11
N LEU A 405 7.96 2.20 -22.11
CA LEU A 405 9.19 1.44 -22.31
C LEU A 405 10.41 2.37 -22.46
N ALA A 406 10.26 3.45 -23.24
CA ALA A 406 11.33 4.44 -23.42
C ALA A 406 11.72 5.10 -22.09
N VAL A 407 10.77 5.43 -21.21
CA VAL A 407 11.06 5.97 -19.86
C VAL A 407 11.89 4.99 -19.02
N ASP A 408 11.56 3.69 -19.05
CA ASP A 408 12.33 2.66 -18.36
C ASP A 408 13.77 2.60 -18.90
N ARG A 409 13.94 2.67 -20.22
CA ARG A 409 15.26 2.68 -20.88
C ARG A 409 16.06 3.94 -20.57
N LEU A 410 15.41 5.11 -20.53
CA LEU A 410 16.05 6.38 -20.16
C LEU A 410 16.59 6.35 -18.73
N THR A 411 15.87 5.70 -17.82
CA THR A 411 16.26 5.55 -16.41
C THR A 411 17.51 4.65 -16.25
N LEU A 412 17.77 3.75 -17.22
CA LEU A 412 18.96 2.91 -17.25
C LEU A 412 20.23 3.61 -17.78
N ARG A 413 20.12 4.83 -18.31
CA ARG A 413 21.29 5.58 -18.81
C ARG A 413 22.29 5.88 -17.68
N VAL A 414 23.58 5.92 -18.05
CA VAL A 414 24.67 6.24 -17.12
C VAL A 414 24.41 7.59 -16.44
N GLY A 415 24.65 7.67 -15.13
CA GLY A 415 24.46 8.89 -14.33
C GLY A 415 23.05 9.07 -13.76
N LYS A 416 22.03 8.30 -14.20
CA LYS A 416 20.67 8.38 -13.61
C LYS A 416 20.52 7.57 -12.32
N LEU A 417 21.28 6.47 -12.19
CA LEU A 417 21.25 5.60 -11.03
C LEU A 417 22.67 5.17 -10.63
N PRO A 418 22.94 4.98 -9.32
CA PRO A 418 24.15 4.32 -8.84
C PRO A 418 24.29 2.91 -9.44
N PRO A 419 25.52 2.39 -9.64
CA PRO A 419 25.75 1.13 -10.36
C PRO A 419 24.93 -0.06 -9.86
N LYS A 420 24.90 -0.30 -8.54
CA LYS A 420 24.12 -1.41 -7.92
C LYS A 420 22.62 -1.28 -8.18
N ARG A 421 22.06 -0.07 -8.01
CA ARG A 421 20.64 0.21 -8.27
C ARG A 421 20.29 0.10 -9.75
N ARG A 422 21.18 0.52 -10.63
CA ARG A 422 21.01 0.38 -12.09
C ARG A 422 20.92 -1.09 -12.50
N GLN A 423 21.76 -1.98 -11.96
CA GLN A 423 21.70 -3.41 -12.27
C GLN A 423 20.39 -4.06 -11.79
N GLN A 424 19.95 -3.72 -10.56
CA GLN A 424 18.67 -4.19 -10.04
C GLN A 424 17.49 -3.70 -10.89
N TYR A 425 17.51 -2.43 -11.29
CA TYR A 425 16.49 -1.85 -12.15
C TYR A 425 16.54 -2.42 -13.57
N LYS A 426 17.72 -2.74 -14.11
CA LYS A 426 17.88 -3.44 -15.40
C LYS A 426 17.16 -4.78 -15.38
N ARG A 427 17.41 -5.60 -14.36
CA ARG A 427 16.69 -6.88 -14.16
C ARG A 427 15.19 -6.66 -14.07
N LYS A 428 14.72 -5.64 -13.34
CA LYS A 428 13.31 -5.26 -13.26
C LYS A 428 12.72 -4.97 -14.65
N VAL A 429 13.41 -4.17 -15.47
CA VAL A 429 12.98 -3.79 -16.82
C VAL A 429 12.96 -5.00 -17.76
N LEU A 430 14.02 -5.80 -17.77
CA LEU A 430 14.11 -7.03 -18.57
C LEU A 430 12.96 -7.99 -18.22
N ASN A 431 12.74 -8.26 -16.93
CA ASN A 431 11.66 -9.14 -16.48
C ASN A 431 10.26 -8.61 -16.83
N THR A 432 10.10 -7.30 -17.00
CA THR A 432 8.80 -6.68 -17.35
C THR A 432 8.49 -6.82 -18.84
N TRP A 433 9.44 -6.47 -19.70
CA TRP A 433 9.16 -6.26 -21.11
C TRP A 433 9.63 -7.39 -22.02
N SER A 434 10.54 -8.26 -21.57
CA SER A 434 10.96 -9.41 -22.38
C SER A 434 9.76 -10.33 -22.64
N GLY A 435 9.65 -10.83 -23.89
CA GLY A 435 8.50 -11.58 -24.38
C GLY A 435 7.40 -10.72 -25.03
N VAL A 436 7.36 -9.40 -24.78
CA VAL A 436 6.32 -8.49 -25.34
C VAL A 436 6.87 -7.42 -26.26
N ILE A 437 8.16 -7.47 -26.56
CA ILE A 437 8.88 -6.52 -27.41
C ILE A 437 9.47 -7.21 -28.64
N VAL A 438 9.70 -6.41 -29.68
CA VAL A 438 10.29 -6.82 -30.96
C VAL A 438 11.26 -5.74 -31.44
N LEU A 439 12.19 -6.11 -32.32
CA LEU A 439 13.01 -5.12 -33.03
C LEU A 439 12.22 -4.49 -34.18
N GLY A 440 12.71 -3.36 -34.70
CA GLY A 440 12.01 -2.58 -35.72
C GLY A 440 11.80 -3.31 -37.05
N ASP A 441 12.63 -4.33 -37.33
CA ASP A 441 12.53 -5.25 -38.45
C ASP A 441 11.60 -6.46 -38.18
N GLY A 442 11.07 -6.57 -36.96
CA GLY A 442 10.18 -7.64 -36.51
C GLY A 442 10.89 -8.85 -35.89
N SER A 443 12.22 -8.84 -35.81
CA SER A 443 13.00 -9.94 -35.21
C SER A 443 12.95 -9.95 -33.68
N SER A 444 13.28 -11.11 -33.09
CA SER A 444 13.35 -11.27 -31.64
C SER A 444 14.55 -10.50 -31.07
N PRO A 445 14.36 -9.70 -30.00
CA PRO A 445 15.46 -9.00 -29.37
C PRO A 445 16.43 -9.96 -28.67
N PRO A 446 17.72 -9.56 -28.52
CA PRO A 446 18.66 -10.31 -27.68
C PRO A 446 18.22 -10.29 -26.20
N GLU A 447 18.80 -11.18 -25.38
CA GLU A 447 18.48 -11.28 -23.95
C GLU A 447 18.65 -9.93 -23.22
N ASP A 448 19.70 -9.17 -23.56
CA ASP A 448 19.88 -7.79 -23.13
C ASP A 448 19.62 -6.78 -24.25
N TRP A 449 18.35 -6.53 -24.51
CA TRP A 449 17.90 -5.55 -25.51
C TRP A 449 17.92 -4.10 -25.04
N THR A 450 18.30 -3.82 -23.78
CA THR A 450 18.09 -2.48 -23.18
C THR A 450 18.84 -1.36 -23.92
N ARG A 451 19.93 -1.70 -24.62
CA ARG A 451 20.75 -0.79 -25.44
C ARG A 451 20.42 -0.82 -26.93
N GLU A 452 19.57 -1.75 -27.38
CA GLU A 452 19.26 -1.94 -28.79
C GLU A 452 18.40 -0.80 -29.36
N ARG A 453 18.63 -0.46 -30.62
CA ARG A 453 17.81 0.54 -31.32
C ARG A 453 16.54 -0.10 -31.85
N GLY A 454 15.46 0.68 -31.93
CA GLY A 454 14.21 0.21 -32.55
C GLY A 454 13.46 -0.88 -31.77
N VAL A 455 13.67 -1.02 -30.47
CA VAL A 455 12.87 -1.91 -29.61
C VAL A 455 11.48 -1.33 -29.39
N LEU A 456 10.44 -2.08 -29.76
CA LEU A 456 9.04 -1.65 -29.75
C LEU A 456 8.14 -2.72 -29.13
N VAL A 457 7.05 -2.31 -28.50
CA VAL A 457 6.05 -3.17 -27.88
C VAL A 457 5.07 -3.68 -28.94
N GLY A 458 4.86 -5.01 -29.03
CA GLY A 458 3.76 -5.63 -29.78
C GLY A 458 3.76 -5.49 -31.32
N ARG A 459 4.79 -4.90 -31.96
CA ARG A 459 4.73 -4.50 -33.39
C ARG A 459 4.88 -5.65 -34.42
N SER A 460 5.54 -6.76 -34.09
CA SER A 460 5.70 -7.94 -35.00
C SER A 460 4.55 -8.94 -34.87
N LEU A 461 3.72 -8.78 -33.83
CA LEU A 461 2.71 -9.77 -33.45
C LEU A 461 1.30 -9.39 -33.93
N LEU A 462 1.15 -8.42 -34.84
CA LEU A 462 -0.13 -7.80 -35.21
C LEU A 462 -0.37 -7.67 -36.73
N ARG A 463 0.42 -8.34 -37.59
CA ARG A 463 0.03 -8.48 -39.00
C ARG A 463 -1.24 -9.33 -39.07
N PRO A 464 -2.25 -8.96 -39.88
CA PRO A 464 -3.26 -9.93 -40.29
C PRO A 464 -2.51 -11.13 -40.90
N VAL A 465 -2.91 -12.34 -40.55
CA VAL A 465 -2.71 -13.45 -41.49
C VAL A 465 -3.53 -13.03 -42.70
N ASP A 466 -2.87 -12.68 -43.79
CA ASP A 466 -3.53 -12.56 -45.07
C ASP A 466 -4.10 -13.94 -45.37
N ASN A 467 -5.40 -14.11 -45.15
CA ASN A 467 -6.12 -15.27 -45.64
C ASN A 467 -6.16 -15.14 -47.16
N GLY A 468 -5.33 -15.95 -47.83
CA GLY A 468 -5.49 -16.26 -49.24
C GLY A 468 -6.76 -17.05 -49.52
#